data_AF-A0A940A2Z3-F1
#
_entry.id   AF-A0A940A2Z3-F1
#
_cell.length_a   1.000
_cell.length_b   1.000
_cell.length_c   1.000
_cell.angle_alpha   90.00
_cell.angle_beta   90.00
_cell.angle_gamma   90.00
#
_symmetry.space_group_name_H-M   'P 1'
#
loop_
_entity.id
_entity.type
_entity.pdbx_description
1 polymer ?
#
loop_
_entity_poly.entity_id
_entity_poly.type
_entity_poly.pdbx_seq_one_letter_code
_entity_poly.pdbx_strand_id
1 'polypeptide(L)'
;MILEYSISDTVLTIHESWQQNSLRGMLQTLQTIRHEQEGMGYHILLRTDRSIIEEWIVHNYFYDLHVLRPHTRTVDLEYPQRWYFRIAYHLIAKFNYRISR
;
A
#
# COMPACT_ATOMS: atom_id res chain seq x y z
N MET A 1 3.36 -8.05 12.87
CA MET A 1 1.97 -8.48 12.57
C MET A 1 1.84 -8.48 11.07
N ILE A 2 1.48 -9.62 10.49
CA ILE A 2 1.22 -9.75 9.06
C ILE A 2 -0.29 -9.53 8.88
N LEU A 3 -0.66 -8.63 7.98
CA LEU A 3 -2.06 -8.31 7.69
C LEU A 3 -2.63 -9.34 6.73
N GLU A 4 -3.94 -9.59 6.84
CA GLU A 4 -4.66 -10.40 5.87
C GLU A 4 -4.66 -9.70 4.50
N TYR A 5 -4.48 -10.47 3.42
CA TYR A 5 -4.42 -9.93 2.08
C TYR A 5 -5.13 -10.86 1.08
N SER A 6 -5.62 -10.28 -0.01
CA SER A 6 -6.07 -10.99 -1.20
C SER A 6 -5.32 -10.46 -2.41
N ILE A 7 -4.96 -11.36 -3.33
CA ILE A 7 -4.20 -11.01 -4.53
C ILE A 7 -4.87 -11.56 -5.78
N SER A 8 -4.89 -10.74 -6.81
CA SER A 8 -5.23 -11.09 -8.19
C SER A 8 -4.07 -10.66 -9.09
N ASP A 9 -4.18 -10.92 -10.39
CA ASP A 9 -3.12 -10.57 -11.35
C ASP A 9 -2.68 -9.10 -11.26
N THR A 10 -3.64 -8.19 -11.17
CA THR A 10 -3.39 -6.75 -11.23
C THR A 10 -3.67 -6.02 -9.93
N VAL A 11 -4.29 -6.65 -8.94
CA VAL A 11 -4.69 -6.00 -7.69
C VAL A 11 -4.20 -6.78 -6.49
N LEU A 12 -3.55 -6.08 -5.56
CA LEU A 12 -3.22 -6.57 -4.22
C LEU A 12 -4.04 -5.77 -3.21
N THR A 13 -4.93 -6.45 -2.51
CA THR A 13 -5.77 -5.87 -1.46
C THR A 13 -5.19 -6.26 -0.11
N ILE A 14 -4.85 -5.29 0.73
CA ILE A 14 -4.39 -5.53 2.11
C ILE A 14 -5.48 -5.03 3.06
N HIS A 15 -6.06 -5.95 3.81
CA HIS A 15 -7.14 -5.67 4.76
C HIS A 15 -6.59 -5.05 6.05
N GLU A 16 -7.37 -4.16 6.67
CA GLU A 16 -6.97 -3.43 7.88
C GLU A 16 -5.63 -2.67 7.72
N SER A 17 -5.35 -2.17 6.52
CA SER A 17 -4.08 -1.55 6.14
C SER A 17 -3.68 -0.37 7.04
N TRP A 18 -4.67 0.32 7.61
CA TRP A 18 -4.54 1.43 8.55
C TRP A 18 -3.85 1.04 9.88
N GLN A 19 -3.87 -0.24 10.26
CA GLN A 19 -3.22 -0.72 11.48
C GLN A 19 -1.69 -0.72 11.35
N GLN A 20 -1.17 -0.68 10.12
CA GLN A 20 0.26 -0.71 9.84
C GLN A 20 0.71 0.63 9.24
N ASN A 21 1.19 1.54 10.08
CA ASN A 21 1.70 2.85 9.66
C ASN A 21 3.24 2.92 9.61
N SER A 22 3.92 1.86 10.04
CA SER A 22 5.39 1.83 10.05
C SER A 22 5.94 1.39 8.68
N LEU A 23 6.91 2.15 8.15
CA LEU A 23 7.60 1.79 6.90
C LEU A 23 8.19 0.38 6.96
N ARG A 24 8.83 0.04 8.08
CA ARG A 24 9.42 -1.28 8.32
C ARG A 24 8.36 -2.38 8.26
N GLY A 25 7.20 -2.13 8.86
CA GLY A 25 6.10 -3.07 8.88
C GLY A 25 5.47 -3.27 7.50
N MET A 26 5.25 -2.19 6.74
CA MET A 26 4.77 -2.27 5.36
C MET A 26 5.75 -3.05 4.47
N LEU A 27 7.06 -2.75 4.57
CA LEU A 27 8.10 -3.49 3.84
C LEU A 27 8.09 -4.97 4.18
N GLN A 28 8.00 -5.31 5.46
CA GLN A 28 7.96 -6.69 5.91
C GLN A 28 6.73 -7.42 5.34
N THR A 29 5.55 -6.80 5.37
CA THR A 29 4.33 -7.36 4.79
C THR A 29 4.49 -7.62 3.28
N LEU A 30 5.01 -6.66 2.53
CA LEU A 30 5.22 -6.83 1.08
C LEU A 30 6.25 -7.93 0.77
N GLN A 31 7.34 -8.01 1.53
CA GLN A 31 8.35 -9.06 1.36
C GLN A 31 7.78 -10.45 1.65
N THR A 32 6.96 -10.58 2.70
CA THR A 32 6.25 -11.83 3.00
C THR A 32 5.31 -12.22 1.87
N ILE A 33 4.47 -11.31 1.37
CA ILE A 33 3.55 -11.58 0.26
C ILE A 33 4.31 -12.01 -1.00
N ARG A 34 5.42 -11.32 -1.34
CA ARG A 34 6.25 -11.66 -2.49
C ARG A 34 6.85 -13.05 -2.39
N HIS A 35 7.30 -13.43 -1.20
CA HIS A 35 7.86 -14.75 -0.96
C HIS A 35 6.78 -15.84 -1.05
N GLU A 36 5.61 -15.60 -0.47
CA GLU A 36 4.47 -16.54 -0.52
C GLU A 36 3.92 -16.73 -1.94
N GLN A 37 4.00 -15.71 -2.78
CA GLN A 37 3.50 -15.71 -4.16
C GLN A 37 4.61 -15.86 -5.20
N GLU A 38 5.80 -16.29 -4.79
CA GLU A 38 6.94 -16.50 -5.67
C GLU A 38 6.59 -17.52 -6.76
N GLY A 39 6.84 -17.18 -8.03
CA GLY A 39 6.53 -18.03 -9.18
C GLY A 39 5.07 -18.00 -9.67
N MET A 40 4.17 -17.26 -9.01
CA MET A 40 2.75 -17.18 -9.42
C MET A 40 2.49 -16.22 -10.60
N GLY A 41 3.45 -15.34 -10.93
CA GLY A 41 3.38 -14.49 -12.13
C GLY A 41 2.44 -13.28 -12.05
N TYR A 42 1.97 -12.88 -10.86
CA TYR A 42 1.08 -11.72 -10.71
C TYR A 42 1.75 -10.40 -11.12
N HIS A 43 1.12 -9.67 -12.06
CA HIS A 43 1.62 -8.38 -12.54
C HIS A 43 1.75 -7.31 -11.44
N ILE A 44 0.91 -7.32 -10.40
CA ILE A 44 1.01 -6.37 -9.29
C ILE A 44 2.37 -6.44 -8.57
N LEU A 45 2.99 -7.63 -8.53
CA LEU A 45 4.30 -7.84 -7.95
C LEU A 45 5.43 -7.27 -8.83
N LEU A 46 5.18 -6.86 -10.07
CA LEU A 46 6.17 -6.16 -10.89
C LEU A 46 6.36 -4.70 -10.46
N ARG A 47 5.45 -4.13 -9.66
CA ARG A 47 5.61 -2.78 -9.09
C ARG A 47 6.78 -2.74 -8.11
N THR A 48 7.43 -1.59 -8.00
CA THR A 48 8.47 -1.38 -6.99
C THR A 48 7.85 -1.26 -5.60
N ASP A 49 8.52 -1.80 -4.58
CA ASP A 49 8.07 -1.71 -3.18
C ASP A 49 7.83 -0.26 -2.76
N ARG A 50 8.70 0.65 -3.21
CA ARG A 50 8.55 2.09 -3.00
C ARG A 50 7.19 2.62 -3.50
N SER A 51 6.80 2.29 -4.72
CA SER A 51 5.55 2.78 -5.31
C SER A 51 4.32 2.24 -4.57
N ILE A 52 4.37 0.98 -4.16
CA ILE A 52 3.31 0.34 -3.39
C ILE A 52 3.19 0.99 -2.00
N ILE A 53 4.32 1.20 -1.33
CA ILE A 53 4.36 1.81 0.00
C ILE A 53 3.89 3.26 -0.03
N GLU A 54 4.31 4.05 -1.02
CA GLU A 54 3.87 5.45 -1.15
C GLU A 54 2.34 5.54 -1.27
N GLU A 55 1.73 4.62 -2.03
CA GLU A 55 0.27 4.50 -2.16
C GLU A 55 -0.41 4.08 -0.85
N TRP A 56 0.14 3.06 -0.16
CA TRP A 56 -0.35 2.61 1.13
C TRP A 56 -0.30 3.72 2.19
N ILE A 57 0.82 4.43 2.33
CA ILE A 57 0.98 5.54 3.29
C ILE A 57 -0.11 6.59 3.12
N VAL A 58 -0.42 6.97 1.88
CA VAL A 58 -1.44 7.99 1.66
C VAL A 58 -2.84 7.45 1.86
N HIS A 59 -3.07 6.17 1.54
CA HIS A 59 -4.34 5.53 1.85
C HIS A 59 -4.64 5.57 3.36
N ASN A 60 -3.62 5.26 4.18
CA ASN A 60 -3.70 5.35 5.63
C ASN A 60 -3.86 6.81 6.10
N TYR A 61 -3.19 7.76 5.46
CA TYR A 61 -3.37 9.18 5.77
C TYR A 61 -4.81 9.66 5.55
N PHE A 62 -5.47 9.22 4.47
CA PHE A 62 -6.89 9.53 4.27
C PHE A 62 -7.78 8.88 5.34
N TYR A 63 -7.42 7.69 5.83
CA TYR A 63 -8.09 7.07 6.96
C TYR A 63 -7.98 7.92 8.24
N ASP A 64 -6.78 8.41 8.55
CA ASP A 64 -6.52 9.26 9.72
C ASP A 64 -7.27 10.60 9.62
N LEU A 65 -7.37 11.17 8.42
CA LEU A 65 -8.17 12.36 8.15
C LEU A 65 -9.69 12.11 8.21
N HIS A 66 -10.12 10.87 8.46
CA HIS A 66 -11.53 10.45 8.44
C HIS A 66 -12.24 10.69 7.10
N VAL A 67 -11.47 10.90 6.03
CA VAL A 67 -11.99 11.08 4.67
C VAL A 67 -12.23 9.69 4.09
N LEU A 68 -13.47 9.39 3.72
CA LEU A 68 -13.86 8.10 3.15
C LEU A 68 -13.43 6.90 4.03
N ARG A 69 -13.50 7.06 5.36
CA ARG A 69 -13.03 6.08 6.37
C ARG A 69 -13.48 4.62 6.12
N PRO A 70 -14.72 4.33 5.70
CA PRO A 70 -15.12 2.95 5.38
C PRO A 70 -14.35 2.36 4.18
N HIS A 71 -13.89 3.20 3.26
CA HIS A 71 -13.17 2.83 2.05
C HIS A 71 -11.64 2.88 2.25
N THR A 72 -11.16 3.49 3.34
CA THR A 72 -9.72 3.62 3.63
C THR A 72 -9.21 2.67 4.70
N ARG A 73 -10.08 1.77 5.18
CA ARG A 73 -9.73 0.68 6.09
C ARG A 73 -8.91 -0.42 5.39
N THR A 74 -9.06 -0.55 4.08
CA THR A 74 -8.39 -1.53 3.22
C THR A 74 -7.68 -0.74 2.12
N VAL A 75 -6.49 -1.17 1.72
CA VAL A 75 -5.76 -0.58 0.58
C VAL A 75 -5.85 -1.53 -0.60
N ASP A 76 -6.35 -1.04 -1.72
CA ASP A 76 -6.32 -1.72 -3.01
C ASP A 76 -5.17 -1.17 -3.84
N LEU A 77 -4.18 -2.01 -4.10
CA LEU A 77 -2.97 -1.66 -4.85
C LEU A 77 -3.11 -2.17 -6.28
N GLU A 78 -3.34 -1.27 -7.24
CA GLU A 78 -3.61 -1.64 -8.64
C GLU A 78 -2.34 -1.57 -9.53
N TYR A 79 -2.29 -2.42 -10.57
CA TYR A 79 -1.36 -2.35 -11.69
C TYR A 79 -2.11 -2.36 -13.04
N PRO A 80 -1.86 -1.40 -13.95
CA PRO A 80 -0.99 -0.24 -13.78
C PRO A 80 -1.62 0.80 -12.85
N GLN A 81 -0.79 1.38 -11.97
CA GLN A 81 -1.22 2.45 -11.08
C GLN A 81 -1.73 3.66 -11.89
N ARG A 82 -2.90 4.19 -11.55
CA ARG A 82 -3.46 5.37 -12.23
C ARG A 82 -2.55 6.59 -12.03
N TRP A 83 -2.36 7.37 -13.09
CA TRP A 83 -1.33 8.42 -13.13
C TRP A 83 -1.54 9.55 -12.11
N TYR A 84 -2.79 9.89 -11.79
CA TYR A 84 -3.11 10.95 -10.81
C TYR A 84 -2.81 10.52 -9.37
N PHE A 85 -2.84 9.21 -9.08
CA PHE A 85 -2.40 8.66 -7.80
C PHE A 85 -0.90 8.83 -7.61
N ARG A 86 -0.08 8.61 -8.64
CA ARG A 86 1.38 8.84 -8.57
C ARG A 86 1.75 10.26 -8.14
N ILE A 87 1.02 11.25 -8.64
CA ILE A 87 1.27 12.67 -8.36
C ILE A 87 0.79 13.03 -6.94
N ALA A 88 -0.42 12.62 -6.57
CA ALA A 88 -0.97 12.86 -5.23
C ALA A 88 -0.14 12.15 -4.15
N TYR A 89 0.28 10.91 -4.41
CA TYR A 89 1.08 10.11 -3.48
C TYR A 89 2.49 10.65 -3.30
N HIS A 90 3.14 11.11 -4.37
CA HIS A 90 4.45 11.74 -4.26
C HIS A 90 4.42 13.02 -3.42
N LEU A 91 3.39 13.85 -3.57
CA LEU A 91 3.27 15.12 -2.83
C LEU A 91 2.94 14.90 -1.35
N ILE A 92 2.01 13.98 -1.05
CA ILE A 92 1.57 13.71 0.33
C ILE A 92 2.61 12.89 1.11
N ALA A 93 3.25 11.89 0.48
CA ALA A 93 4.30 11.11 1.14
C ALA A 93 5.50 11.97 1.55
N LYS A 94 5.87 12.97 0.74
CA LYS A 94 6.97 13.90 1.06
C LYS A 94 6.66 14.81 2.26
N PHE A 95 5.39 15.12 2.48
CA PHE A 95 4.93 15.83 3.68
C PHE A 95 4.89 14.91 4.92
N ASN A 96 4.41 13.67 4.78
CA ASN A 96 4.22 12.74 5.90
C ASN A 96 5.50 12.00 6.35
N TYR A 97 6.50 11.77 5.47
CA TYR A 97 7.80 11.21 5.85
C TYR A 97 8.51 12.01 6.96
N ARG A 98 8.10 13.27 7.14
CA ARG A 98 8.62 14.20 8.14
C ARG A 98 7.96 14.07 9.52
N ILE A 99 6.78 13.44 9.59
CA ILE A 99 5.97 13.28 10.81
C ILE A 99 6.20 11.89 11.43
N SER A 100 6.54 10.88 10.63
CA SER A 100 6.78 9.50 11.08
C SER A 100 8.24 9.18 11.45
N ARG A 101 9.06 10.19 11.78
CA ARG A 101 10.40 10.00 12.35
C ARG A 101 10.37 10.07 13.87
#